data_AF-A0A1M6Z5D6-F1
#
_entry.id   AF-A0A1M6Z5D6-F1
#
_cell.length_a   1.000
_cell.length_b   1.000
_cell.length_c   1.000
_cell.angle_alpha   90.00
_cell.angle_beta   90.00
_cell.angle_gamma   90.00
#
_symmetry.space_group_name_H-M   'P 1'
#
loop_
_entity.id
_entity.type
_entity.pdbx_description
1 polymer ?
#
loop_
_entity_poly.entity_id
_entity_poly.type
_entity_poly.pdbx_seq_one_letter_code
_entity_poly.pdbx_strand_id
1 'polypeptide(L)' 'MDEFSTHRLRNVIPVLTEQRNIVVSRGASFAGHLIDLAIMQLRLTLNEISEEELSEFSNVLSVGLVSSEHSD' A
#
# COMPACT_ATOMS: atom_id res chain seq x y z
N MET A 1 7.78 -1.49 19.97
CA MET A 1 8.79 -1.82 18.95
C MET A 1 10.05 -1.08 19.31
N ASP A 2 11.21 -1.72 19.27
CA ASP A 2 12.48 -1.01 19.48
C ASP A 2 12.83 -0.13 18.26
N GLU A 3 13.64 0.91 18.49
CA GLU A 3 13.98 1.92 17.48
C GLU A 3 14.71 1.34 16.26
N PHE A 4 15.46 0.24 16.44
CA PHE A 4 16.17 -0.45 15.37
C PHE A 4 15.21 -1.20 14.44
N SER A 5 14.20 -1.86 15.01
CA SER A 5 13.12 -2.50 14.28
C SER A 5 12.28 -1.48 13.50
N THR A 6 11.97 -0.33 14.12
CA THR A 6 11.30 0.79 13.46
C THR A 6 12.10 1.31 12.26
N HIS A 7 13.42 1.52 12.43
CA HIS A 7 14.29 1.96 11.32
C HIS A 7 14.37 0.92 10.19
N ARG A 8 14.45 -0.37 10.51
CA ARG A 8 14.45 -1.43 9.48
C ARG A 8 13.17 -1.42 8.66
N LEU A 9 12.01 -1.32 9.31
CA LEU A 9 10.72 -1.30 8.63
C LEU A 9 10.53 -0.03 7.78
N ARG A 10 11.02 1.14 8.23
CA ARG A 10 11.05 2.36 7.41
C ARG A 10 11.77 2.14 6.08
N ASN A 11 12.90 1.44 6.10
CA ASN A 11 13.69 1.15 4.90
C ASN A 11 13.00 0.15 3.95
N VAL A 12 12.02 -0.61 4.42
CA VAL A 12 11.28 -1.58 3.59
C VAL A 12 10.23 -0.89 2.72
N ILE A 13 9.65 0.22 3.17
CA ILE A 13 8.63 0.98 2.43
C ILE A 13 9.09 1.34 1.00
N PRO A 14 10.25 2.00 0.77
CA PRO A 14 10.67 2.36 -0.59
C PRO A 14 10.89 1.13 -1.50
N VAL A 15 11.37 0.01 -0.93
CA VAL A 15 11.55 -1.25 -1.68
C VAL A 15 10.20 -1.79 -2.13
N LEU A 16 9.19 -1.79 -1.26
CA LEU A 16 7.84 -2.21 -1.62
C LEU A 16 7.20 -1.26 -2.63
N THR A 17 7.43 0.05 -2.53
CA THR A 17 6.95 1.02 -3.53
C THR A 17 7.55 0.75 -4.91
N GLU A 18 8.84 0.43 -5.00
CA GLU A 18 9.47 0.04 -6.26
C GLU A 18 8.88 -1.26 -6.82
N GLN A 19 8.72 -2.28 -5.97
CA GLN A 19 8.08 -3.55 -6.37
C GLN A 19 6.66 -3.33 -6.89
N ARG A 20 5.88 -2.49 -6.22
CA ARG A 20 4.53 -2.12 -6.64
C ARG A 20 4.53 -1.54 -8.05
N ASN A 21 5.45 -0.62 -8.35
CA ASN A 21 5.56 -0.02 -9.68
C ASN A 21 5.92 -1.05 -10.76
N ILE A 22 6.86 -1.95 -10.46
CA ILE A 22 7.25 -3.03 -11.38
C ILE A 22 6.06 -3.95 -11.67
N VAL A 23 5.34 -4.37 -10.63
CA VAL A 23 4.22 -5.30 -10.74
C VAL A 23 3.06 -4.68 -11.51
N VAL A 24 2.72 -3.42 -11.21
CA VAL A 24 1.68 -2.67 -11.94
C VAL A 24 2.07 -2.44 -13.40
N SER A 25 3.34 -2.11 -13.69
CA SER A 25 3.82 -1.94 -15.07
C SER A 25 3.74 -3.22 -15.92
N ARG A 26 3.69 -4.39 -15.27
CA ARG A 26 3.51 -5.70 -15.90
C ARG A 26 2.04 -6.11 -16.03
N GLY A 27 1.10 -5.21 -15.73
CA GLY A 27 -0.34 -5.45 -15.82
C GLY A 27 -0.94 -6.22 -14.63
N ALA A 28 -0.15 -6.49 -13.57
CA ALA A 28 -0.63 -7.20 -12.39
C ALA A 28 -1.24 -6.23 -11.36
N SER A 29 -2.34 -5.56 -11.70
CA SER A 29 -3.01 -4.55 -10.87
C SER A 29 -3.37 -5.07 -9.48
N PHE A 30 -3.93 -6.28 -9.38
CA PHE A 30 -4.29 -6.90 -8.10
C PHE A 30 -3.09 -7.11 -7.18
N ALA A 31 -1.96 -7.59 -7.72
CA ALA A 31 -0.74 -7.72 -6.94
C ALA A 31 -0.19 -6.35 -6.52
N GLY A 32 -0.38 -5.30 -7.32
CA GLY A 32 -0.16 -3.91 -6.92
C GLY A 32 -0.95 -3.52 -5.68
N HIS A 33 -2.25 -3.83 -5.65
CA HIS A 33 -3.11 -3.56 -4.48
C HIS A 33 -2.69 -4.32 -3.21
N LEU A 34 -2.22 -5.57 -3.34
CA LEU A 34 -1.67 -6.31 -2.20
C LEU A 34 -0.41 -5.66 -1.62
N ILE A 35 0.45 -5.10 -2.49
CA ILE A 35 1.65 -4.38 -2.04
C ILE A 35 1.26 -3.03 -1.40
N ASP A 36 0.29 -2.33 -1.98
CA ASP A 36 -0.30 -1.11 -1.42
C ASP A 36 -0.81 -1.37 0.03
N LEU A 37 -1.52 -2.48 0.27
CA LEU A 37 -1.97 -2.90 1.61
C LEU A 37 -0.81 -3.20 2.57
N ALA A 38 0.24 -3.86 2.10
CA ALA A 38 1.42 -4.16 2.91
C ALA A 38 2.16 -2.89 3.34
N ILE A 39 2.29 -1.90 2.43
CA ILE A 39 2.88 -0.59 2.72
C ILE A 39 2.05 0.14 3.79
N MET A 40 0.73 0.15 3.66
CA MET A 40 -0.16 0.74 4.65
C MET A 40 0.03 0.11 6.03
N GLN A 41 0.03 -1.22 6.11
CA GLN A 41 0.22 -1.94 7.37
C GLN A 41 1.55 -1.58 8.05
N LEU A 42 2.61 -1.40 7.26
CA LEU A 42 3.91 -0.96 7.76
C LEU A 42 3.87 0.47 8.30
N ARG A 43 3.28 1.41 7.56
CA ARG A 43 3.15 2.80 8.01
C ARG A 43 2.28 2.93 9.28
N LEU A 44 1.19 2.18 9.37
CA LEU A 44 0.38 2.08 10.60
C LEU A 44 1.21 1.56 11.78
N THR A 45 2.00 0.51 11.57
CA THR A 45 2.89 -0.06 12.60
C THR A 45 3.95 0.95 13.08
N LEU A 46 4.38 1.85 12.20
CA LEU A 46 5.37 2.87 12.49
C LEU A 46 4.78 4.18 13.05
N ASN A 47 3.44 4.30 13.12
CA ASN A 47 2.73 5.57 13.38
C ASN A 47 3.10 6.69 12.39
N GLU A 48 3.40 6.32 11.14
CA GLU A 48 3.82 7.23 10.07
C GLU A 48 2.75 7.40 9.00
N ILE A 49 1.48 7.37 9.41
CA ILE A 49 0.36 7.59 8.51
C ILE A 49 -0.58 8.60 9.15
N SER A 50 -0.92 9.65 8.41
CA SER A 50 -1.97 10.59 8.83
C SER A 50 -3.35 10.01 8.55
N GLU A 51 -4.37 10.57 9.20
CA GLU A 51 -5.77 10.23 8.93
C GLU A 51 -6.17 10.50 7.47
N GLU A 52 -5.58 11.53 6.86
CA GLU A 52 -5.81 11.92 5.46
C GLU A 52 -5.25 10.87 4.48
N GLU A 53 -4.02 10.38 4.72
CA GLU A 53 -3.40 9.33 3.91
C GLU A 53 -4.18 8.00 4.00
N LEU A 54 -4.74 7.70 5.19
CA LEU A 54 -5.58 6.53 5.40
C LEU A 54 -6.92 6.65 4.64
N SER A 55 -7.52 7.84 4.64
CA SER A 55 -8.78 8.14 3.94
C SER A 55 -8.64 8.07 2.42
N GLU A 56 -7.56 8.63 1.86
CA GLU A 56 -7.28 8.59 0.42
C GLU A 56 -7.13 7.15 -0.08
N PHE A 57 -6.41 6.32 0.69
CA PHE A 57 -6.24 4.92 0.34
C PHE A 57 -7.54 4.12 0.43
N SER A 58 -8.36 4.36 1.46
CA SER A 58 -9.69 3.77 1.58
C SER A 58 -10.53 4.07 0.33
N ASN A 59 -10.51 5.31 -0.15
CA ASN A 59 -11.19 5.70 -1.39
C ASN A 59 -10.64 4.96 -2.62
N VAL A 60 -9.32 4.81 -2.75
CA VAL A 60 -8.71 4.06 -3.87
C VAL A 60 -9.16 2.60 -3.88
N LEU A 61 -9.21 1.95 -2.72
CA LEU A 61 -9.71 0.57 -2.62
C LEU A 61 -11.21 0.49 -2.94
N SER A 62 -12.02 1.40 -2.41
CA SER A 62 -13.47 1.43 -2.67
C SER A 62 -13.78 1.68 -4.15
N VAL A 63 -13.07 2.61 -4.80
CA VAL A 63 -13.29 2.91 -6.22
C VAL A 63 -12.75 1.80 -7.12
N GLY A 64 -11.61 1.19 -6.77
CA GLY A 64 -11.02 0.07 -7.52
C GLY A 64 -11.88 -1.20 -7.47
N LEU A 65 -12.49 -1.50 -6.32
CA LEU A 65 -13.38 -2.66 -6.16
C LEU A 65 -14.72 -2.45 -6.88
N VAL A 66 -15.34 -1.27 -6.76
CA VAL A 66 -16.62 -0.96 -7.43
C VAL A 66 -16.48 -0.94 -8.95
N SER A 67 -15.33 -0.51 -9.48
CA SER A 67 -15.05 -0.53 -10.92
C SER A 67 -14.94 -1.95 -11.49
N SER A 68 -14.63 -2.94 -10.65
CA SER A 68 -14.54 -4.34 -11.05
C SER A 68 -15.90 -5.06 -11.03
N GLU A 69 -16.91 -4.52 -10.33
CA GLU A 69 -18.29 -5.07 -10.27
C GLU A 69 -19.17 -4.62 -11.45
N HIS A 70 -18.74 -3.66 -12.28
CA HIS A 70 -19.52 -3.17 -13.43
C HIS A 70 -19.06 -3.73 -14.79
N SER A 71 -18.23 -4.76 -14.79
CA SER A 71 -17.83 -5.51 -16.00
C SER A 71 -18.29 -6.96 -15.89
N ASP A 72 -19.61 -7.17 -15.82
CA ASP A 72 -20.30 -8.42 -16.16
C ASP A 72 -21.63 -8.10 -16.86
#